data_AF-A0A8T5BXZ2-F1
#
_entry.id   AF-A0A8T5BXZ2-F1
#
_cell.length_a   1.000
_cell.length_b   1.000
_cell.length_c   1.000
_cell.angle_alpha   90.00
_cell.angle_beta   90.00
_cell.angle_gamma   90.00
#
_symmetry.space_group_name_H-M   'P 1'
#
loop_
_entity.id
_entity.type
_entity.pdbx_description
1 polymer ?
#
loop_
_entity_poly.entity_id
_entity_poly.type
_entity_poly.pdbx_seq_one_letter_code
_entity_poly.pdbx_strand_id
1 'polypeptide(L)'
;QTIDFIRRLEPDDAWLCIATPYPGTILRALIEDMGWKISNDWNKYDTSHVVFENPELPAEEILNARKKFYDSFYTPAYMIKQAIKGYLTGNFYSKVMARIALNHILWRITAMF
;
A
#
# COMPACT_ATOMS: atom_id res chain seq x y z
N GLN A 1 9.69 4.86 -11.84
CA GLN A 1 11.03 4.46 -11.33
C GLN A 1 10.93 3.44 -10.19
N THR A 2 10.49 3.79 -8.98
CA THR A 2 10.40 2.85 -7.83
C THR A 2 9.44 1.68 -8.07
N ILE A 3 8.25 1.97 -8.62
CA ILE A 3 7.27 0.92 -8.97
C ILE A 3 7.87 -0.05 -9.99
N ASP A 4 8.55 0.47 -11.02
CA ASP A 4 9.19 -0.37 -12.04
C ASP A 4 10.32 -1.21 -11.45
N PHE A 5 11.05 -0.68 -10.47
CA PHE A 5 12.06 -1.42 -9.73
C PHE A 5 11.45 -2.59 -8.95
N ILE A 6 10.36 -2.35 -8.19
CA ILE A 6 9.63 -3.39 -7.47
C ILE A 6 9.13 -4.48 -8.44
N ARG A 7 8.59 -4.08 -9.59
CA ARG A 7 8.11 -5.02 -10.61
C ARG A 7 9.21 -5.91 -11.17
N ARG A 8 10.43 -5.39 -11.34
CA ARG A 8 11.59 -6.19 -11.80
C ARG A 8 12.14 -7.11 -10.72
N LEU A 9 12.11 -6.67 -9.45
CA LEU A 9 12.63 -7.45 -8.33
C LEU A 9 11.71 -8.64 -7.98
N GLU A 10 10.41 -8.53 -8.28
CA GLU A 10 9.38 -9.52 -7.94
C GLU A 10 9.46 -10.00 -6.47
N PRO A 11 9.44 -9.07 -5.49
CA PRO A 11 9.55 -9.45 -4.10
C PRO A 11 8.34 -10.30 -3.66
N ASP A 12 8.53 -11.09 -2.61
CA ASP A 12 7.46 -11.89 -2.02
C ASP A 12 6.43 -11.04 -1.25
N ASP A 13 6.73 -9.77 -0.99
CA ASP A 13 5.80 -8.77 -0.48
C ASP A 13 6.34 -7.34 -0.73
N ALA A 14 5.44 -6.37 -0.82
CA ALA A 14 5.77 -4.95 -0.93
C ALA A 14 4.73 -4.08 -0.22
N TRP A 15 5.22 -3.19 0.65
CA TRP A 15 4.39 -2.25 1.38
C TRP A 15 4.66 -0.81 0.95
N LEU A 16 3.64 -0.13 0.44
CA LEU A 16 3.71 1.31 0.16
C LEU A 16 3.11 2.10 1.32
N CYS A 17 4.00 2.74 2.09
CA CYS A 17 3.65 3.66 3.16
C CYS A 17 3.30 5.04 2.60
N ILE A 18 2.21 5.62 3.11
CA ILE A 18 1.93 7.04 3.00
C ILE A 18 2.66 7.76 4.14
N ALA A 19 3.33 8.87 3.82
CA ALA A 19 4.04 9.69 4.80
C ALA A 19 3.08 10.10 5.91
N THR A 20 3.43 9.77 7.16
CA THR A 20 2.55 9.98 8.32
C THR A 20 3.27 10.87 9.34
N PRO A 21 2.80 12.10 9.58
CA PRO A 21 3.43 13.04 10.49
C PRO A 21 3.10 12.71 11.95
N TYR A 22 3.86 11.77 12.54
CA TYR A 22 3.74 11.44 13.95
C TYR A 22 4.22 12.57 14.87
N PRO A 23 3.69 12.69 16.10
CA PRO A 23 4.18 13.64 17.10
C PRO A 23 5.70 13.57 17.29
N GLY A 24 6.34 14.74 17.36
CA GLY A 24 7.79 14.86 17.55
C GLY A 24 8.64 14.58 16.30
N THR A 25 8.04 14.25 15.15
CA THR A 25 8.78 14.11 13.88
C THR A 25 9.03 15.48 13.24
N ILE A 26 10.15 15.60 12.51
CA ILE A 26 10.45 16.80 11.70
C ILE A 26 9.33 17.05 10.69
N LEU A 27 8.80 15.98 10.08
CA LEU A 27 7.68 16.09 9.14
C LEU A 27 6.45 16.77 9.77
N ARG A 28 6.11 16.40 11.01
CA ARG A 28 5.00 17.03 11.74
C ARG A 28 5.23 18.52 11.95
N ALA A 29 6.41 18.90 12.43
CA ALA A 29 6.77 20.29 12.65
C ALA A 29 6.72 21.12 11.35
N LEU A 30 7.21 20.57 10.23
CA LEU A 30 7.15 21.25 8.92
C LEU A 30 5.73 21.49 8.45
N ILE A 31 4.85 20.48 8.57
CA ILE A 31 3.45 20.60 8.12
C ILE A 31 2.69 21.61 8.99
N GLU A 32 2.96 21.63 10.30
CA GLU A 32 2.40 22.63 11.22
C GLU A 32 2.89 24.05 10.91
N ASP A 33 4.18 24.25 10.63
CA ASP A 33 4.77 25.53 10.24
C ASP A 33 4.19 26.07 8.91
N MET A 34 3.95 25.16 7.96
CA MET A 34 3.26 25.48 6.70
C MET A 34 1.76 25.76 6.86
N GLY A 35 1.19 25.55 8.06
CA GLY A 35 -0.23 25.76 8.33
C GLY A 35 -1.15 24.76 7.61
N TRP A 36 -0.62 23.61 7.17
CA TRP A 36 -1.40 22.58 6.50
C TRP A 36 -2.29 21.85 7.51
N LYS A 37 -3.51 21.48 7.10
CA LYS A 37 -4.42 20.78 8.00
C LYS A 37 -3.92 19.37 8.27
N ILE A 38 -3.95 18.97 9.54
CA ILE A 38 -3.59 17.62 9.98
C ILE A 38 -4.76 17.02 10.76
N SER A 39 -5.08 15.77 10.47
CA SER A 39 -6.10 15.01 11.17
C SER A 39 -5.66 14.67 12.58
N ASN A 40 -6.54 14.83 13.56
CA ASN A 40 -6.32 14.37 14.94
C ASN A 40 -6.96 12.99 15.19
N ASP A 41 -7.43 12.31 14.15
CA ASP A 41 -7.97 10.95 14.23
C ASP A 41 -6.83 9.94 14.23
N TRP A 42 -6.35 9.60 15.43
CA TRP A 42 -5.22 8.69 15.63
C TRP A 42 -5.45 7.29 15.06
N ASN A 43 -6.71 6.88 14.84
CA ASN A 43 -7.01 5.57 14.23
C ASN A 43 -6.54 5.48 12.77
N LYS A 44 -6.29 6.62 12.11
CA LYS A 44 -5.81 6.70 10.72
C LYS A 44 -4.29 6.73 10.59
N TYR A 45 -3.55 6.73 11.70
CA TYR A 45 -2.08 6.85 11.69
C TYR A 45 -1.39 5.50 11.46
N ASP A 46 -1.83 4.77 10.44
CA ASP A 46 -1.45 3.39 10.12
C ASP A 46 -0.57 3.29 8.85
N THR A 47 -0.05 4.41 8.35
CA THR A 47 0.70 4.54 7.09
C THR A 47 -0.08 4.16 5.82
N SER A 48 -1.39 3.91 5.94
CA SER A 48 -2.28 3.54 4.85
C SER A 48 -3.27 4.63 4.50
N HIS A 49 -3.52 5.56 5.42
CA HIS A 49 -4.38 6.71 5.23
C HIS A 49 -3.59 8.01 5.05
N VAL A 50 -4.15 8.93 4.28
CA VAL A 50 -3.66 10.30 4.19
C VAL A 50 -4.23 11.08 5.39
N VAL A 51 -3.35 11.58 6.25
CA VAL A 51 -3.75 12.25 7.51
C VAL A 51 -3.43 13.74 7.52
N PHE A 52 -2.90 14.31 6.44
CA PHE A 52 -2.67 15.75 6.31
C PHE A 52 -2.95 16.22 4.87
N GLU A 53 -3.28 17.49 4.72
CA GLU A 53 -3.48 18.12 3.42
C GLU A 53 -2.13 18.56 2.82
N ASN A 54 -1.87 18.20 1.56
CA ASN A 54 -0.80 18.80 0.76
C ASN A 54 -1.47 19.48 -0.45
N PRO A 55 -1.44 20.81 -0.57
CA PRO A 55 -2.07 21.53 -1.68
C PRO A 55 -1.54 21.14 -3.07
N GLU A 56 -0.29 20.69 -3.14
CA GLU A 56 0.36 20.28 -4.40
C GLU A 56 0.19 18.80 -4.71
N LEU A 57 -0.24 17.99 -3.73
CA LEU A 57 -0.43 16.55 -3.89
C LEU A 57 -1.72 16.11 -3.19
N PRO A 58 -2.87 16.15 -3.89
CA PRO A 58 -4.15 15.80 -3.33
C PRO A 58 -4.20 14.35 -2.82
N ALA A 59 -4.94 14.13 -1.72
CA ALA A 59 -5.07 12.81 -1.11
C ALA A 59 -5.59 11.74 -2.10
N GLU A 60 -6.51 12.12 -2.99
CA GLU A 60 -7.04 11.23 -4.03
C GLU A 60 -5.95 10.72 -4.96
N GLU A 61 -4.99 11.57 -5.36
CA GLU A 61 -3.89 11.18 -6.24
C GLU A 61 -2.99 10.14 -5.56
N ILE A 62 -2.69 10.32 -4.28
CA ILE A 62 -1.91 9.37 -3.48
C ILE A 62 -2.64 8.02 -3.40
N LEU A 63 -3.93 8.04 -3.08
CA LEU A 63 -4.74 6.83 -2.95
C LEU A 63 -4.89 6.11 -4.30
N ASN A 64 -5.09 6.85 -5.39
CA ASN A 64 -5.15 6.31 -6.74
C ASN A 64 -3.82 5.69 -7.18
N ALA A 65 -2.69 6.34 -6.87
CA ALA A 65 -1.36 5.79 -7.15
C ALA A 65 -1.11 4.48 -6.38
N ARG A 66 -1.46 4.45 -5.09
CA ARG A 66 -1.36 3.26 -4.24
C ARG A 66 -2.25 2.13 -4.74
N LYS A 67 -3.49 2.43 -5.13
CA LYS A 67 -4.41 1.46 -5.74
C LYS A 67 -3.84 0.88 -7.03
N LYS A 68 -3.39 1.75 -7.96
CA LYS A 68 -2.78 1.33 -9.24
C LYS A 68 -1.57 0.42 -9.02
N PHE A 69 -0.75 0.71 -8.01
CA PHE A 69 0.37 -0.16 -7.65
C PHE A 69 -0.11 -1.56 -7.26
N TYR A 70 -1.00 -1.67 -6.27
CA TYR A 70 -1.47 -2.99 -5.79
C TYR A 70 -2.25 -3.77 -6.85
N ASP A 71 -3.03 -3.09 -7.70
CA ASP A 71 -3.71 -3.69 -8.85
C ASP A 71 -2.73 -4.29 -9.87
N SER A 72 -1.54 -3.70 -10.00
CA SER A 72 -0.47 -4.19 -10.87
C SER A 72 0.45 -5.23 -10.21
N PHE A 73 0.53 -5.22 -8.87
CA PHE A 73 1.37 -6.11 -8.08
C PHE A 73 0.69 -7.46 -7.85
N TYR A 74 -0.56 -7.45 -7.39
CA TYR A 74 -1.34 -8.67 -7.12
C TYR A 74 -1.97 -9.23 -8.39
N THR A 75 -1.13 -9.90 -9.18
CA THR A 75 -1.55 -10.62 -10.40
C THR A 75 -1.87 -12.08 -10.11
N PRO A 76 -2.66 -12.75 -10.99
CA PRO A 76 -2.87 -14.20 -10.89
C PRO A 76 -1.56 -15.00 -10.90
N ALA A 77 -0.56 -14.57 -11.69
CA ALA A 77 0.75 -15.20 -11.74
C ALA A 77 1.49 -15.10 -10.39
N TYR A 78 1.47 -13.92 -9.76
CA TYR A 78 2.01 -13.72 -8.41
C TYR A 78 1.30 -14.62 -7.38
N MET A 79 -0.04 -14.67 -7.40
CA MET A 79 -0.83 -15.50 -6.51
C MET A 79 -0.44 -16.99 -6.64
N ILE A 80 -0.31 -17.50 -7.86
CA ILE A 80 0.09 -18.90 -8.12
C ILE A 80 1.52 -19.15 -7.63
N LYS A 81 2.46 -18.24 -7.91
CA LYS A 81 3.85 -18.31 -7.43
C LYS A 81 3.90 -18.42 -5.90
N GLN A 82 3.15 -17.57 -5.20
CA GLN A 82 3.07 -17.62 -3.74
C GLN A 82 2.33 -18.86 -3.22
N ALA A 83 1.30 -19.34 -3.92
CA ALA A 83 0.60 -20.56 -3.53
C ALA A 83 1.52 -21.80 -3.64
N ILE A 84 2.33 -21.89 -4.69
CA ILE A 84 3.32 -22.96 -4.85
C ILE A 84 4.34 -22.93 -3.70
N LYS A 85 4.96 -21.77 -3.46
CA LYS A 85 5.88 -21.58 -2.31
C LYS A 85 5.18 -21.87 -0.99
N GLY A 86 3.94 -21.43 -0.83
CA GLY A 86 3.21 -21.58 0.41
C GLY A 86 2.87 -23.03 0.71
N TYR A 87 2.11 -23.67 -0.18
CA TYR A 87 1.53 -24.98 0.05
C TYR A 87 2.48 -26.14 -0.25
N LEU A 88 3.38 -26.01 -1.23
CA LEU A 88 4.29 -27.10 -1.59
C LEU A 88 5.58 -27.09 -0.77
N THR A 89 6.18 -25.92 -0.50
CA THR A 89 7.42 -25.84 0.30
C THR A 89 7.16 -25.58 1.78
N GLY A 90 5.89 -25.34 2.16
CA GLY A 90 5.50 -25.12 3.55
C GLY A 90 5.73 -23.70 4.07
N ASN A 91 6.11 -22.74 3.22
CA ASN A 91 6.36 -21.35 3.62
C ASN A 91 5.05 -20.66 4.08
N PHE A 92 4.90 -20.44 5.39
CA PHE A 92 3.70 -19.81 5.95
C PHE A 92 3.42 -18.42 5.37
N TYR A 93 4.46 -17.59 5.21
CA TYR A 93 4.32 -16.23 4.71
C TYR A 93 3.76 -16.21 3.29
N SER A 94 4.29 -17.05 2.41
CA SER A 94 3.78 -17.22 1.04
C SER A 94 2.33 -17.70 1.01
N LYS A 95 1.88 -18.52 1.97
CA LYS A 95 0.45 -18.90 2.08
C LYS A 95 -0.43 -17.67 2.36
N VAL A 96 0.01 -16.80 3.28
CA VAL A 96 -0.70 -15.55 3.62
C VAL A 96 -0.74 -14.63 2.39
N MET A 97 0.39 -14.43 1.73
CA MET A 97 0.48 -13.58 0.53
C MET A 97 -0.36 -14.10 -0.63
N ALA A 98 -0.43 -15.42 -0.83
CA ALA A 98 -1.34 -16.02 -1.82
C ALA A 98 -2.81 -15.72 -1.50
N ARG A 99 -3.20 -15.77 -0.22
CA ARG A 99 -4.56 -15.43 0.21
C ARG A 99 -4.88 -13.95 0.03
N ILE A 100 -3.95 -13.06 0.37
CA ILE A 100 -4.11 -11.61 0.19
C ILE A 100 -4.28 -11.30 -1.30
N ALA A 101 -3.42 -11.86 -2.16
CA ALA A 101 -3.51 -11.67 -3.60
C ALA A 101 -4.85 -12.18 -4.17
N LEU A 102 -5.32 -13.36 -3.73
CA LEU A 102 -6.62 -13.89 -4.12
C LEU A 102 -7.76 -12.94 -3.70
N ASN A 103 -7.77 -12.47 -2.45
CA ASN A 103 -8.79 -11.55 -1.96
C ASN A 103 -8.79 -10.23 -2.73
N HIS A 104 -7.61 -9.69 -3.05
CA HIS A 104 -7.47 -8.48 -3.86
C HIS A 104 -8.02 -8.66 -5.27
N ILE A 105 -7.70 -9.77 -5.93
CA ILE A 105 -8.21 -10.10 -7.27
C ILE A 105 -9.74 -10.24 -7.24
N LEU A 106 -10.30 -10.95 -6.26
CA LEU A 106 -11.75 -11.11 -6.09
C LEU A 106 -12.43 -9.76 -5.85
N TRP A 107 -11.91 -8.94 -4.93
CA TRP A 107 -12.42 -7.60 -4.67
C TRP A 107 -12.43 -6.75 -5.95
N ARG A 108 -11.37 -6.82 -6.75
CA ARG A 108 -11.26 -6.07 -8.01
C ARG A 108 -12.31 -6.51 -9.03
N ILE A 109 -12.61 -7.80 -9.11
CA ILE A 109 -13.69 -8.33 -9.98
C ILE A 109 -15.05 -7.85 -9.46
N THR A 110 -15.30 -7.93 -8.16
CA THR A 110 -16.59 -7.48 -7.59
C THR A 110 -16.81 -5.98 -7.69
N ALA A 111 -15.75 -5.17 -7.65
CA ALA A 111 -15.85 -3.71 -7.78
C ALA A 111 -16.06 -3.24 -9.24
N MET A 112 -16.01 -4.14 -10.22
CA MET A 112 -16.27 -3.86 -11.63
C MET A 112 -17.74 -4.04 -12.03
N PHE A 113 -18.56 -4.64 -11.16
CA PHE A 113 -20.00 -4.88 -11.36
C PHE A 113 -20.81 -4.18 -10.27
#